data_AF-A0A8J3JZQ8-F1
#
_entry.id   AF-A0A8J3JZQ8-F1
#
_cell.length_a   1.000
_cell.length_b   1.000
_cell.length_c   1.000
_cell.angle_alpha   90.00
_cell.angle_beta   90.00
_cell.angle_gamma   90.00
#
_symmetry.space_group_name_H-M   'P 1'
#
loop_
_entity.id
_entity.type
_entity.pdbx_description
1 polymer ?
#
loop_
_entity_poly.entity_id
_entity_poly.type
_entity_poly.pdbx_seq_one_letter_code
_entity_poly.pdbx_strand_id
1 'polypeptide(L)'
;MRIATCLTLAAAMFGLTACANQNPAEPSAAVAPTTATSVPGGIAADCPRLSQALGELQAQAPMLLPQLAAAKKDPGKAAEAIAALVRELRAFRDAYGAGAEAIADPGLKAAVRSDLAAIDSTLADIAQAGDDAARVELELQSAEFRHAGNLVPALCAMVGPSPSAG
;
A
#
# COMPACT_ATOMS: atom_id res chain seq x y z
N MET A 1 6.83 -16.77 36.47
CA MET A 1 7.91 -16.99 35.49
C MET A 1 7.28 -17.57 34.23
N ARG A 2 7.61 -16.98 33.06
CA ARG A 2 7.60 -17.48 31.66
C ARG A 2 6.71 -18.71 31.39
N ILE A 3 5.84 -18.77 30.38
CA ILE A 3 6.10 -18.59 28.94
C ILE A 3 4.72 -18.30 28.30
N ALA A 4 4.56 -17.19 27.60
CA ALA A 4 3.47 -17.02 26.64
C ALA A 4 4.12 -16.87 25.26
N THR A 5 3.81 -17.85 24.43
CA THR A 5 4.43 -18.19 23.16
C THR A 5 4.24 -17.06 22.15
N CYS A 6 5.33 -16.36 21.81
CA CYS A 6 5.44 -15.55 20.60
C CYS A 6 5.38 -16.48 19.39
N LEU A 7 4.20 -16.72 18.82
CA LEU A 7 4.10 -17.37 17.51
C LEU A 7 2.76 -17.06 16.83
N THR A 8 2.55 -15.78 16.50
CA THR A 8 1.57 -15.33 15.50
C THR A 8 2.16 -14.21 14.64
N LEU A 9 3.42 -14.36 14.23
CA LEU A 9 4.19 -13.32 13.52
C LEU A 9 3.98 -13.31 11.99
N ALA A 10 2.96 -13.96 11.44
CA ALA A 10 2.88 -14.21 9.99
C ALA A 10 1.52 -13.95 9.32
N ALA A 11 0.53 -13.37 9.99
CA ALA A 11 -0.84 -13.27 9.45
C ALA A 11 -1.48 -11.86 9.51
N ALA A 12 -0.71 -10.81 9.79
CA ALA A 12 -1.26 -9.46 10.00
C ALA A 12 -0.87 -8.44 8.91
N MET A 13 -0.40 -8.89 7.76
CA MET A 13 -0.19 -8.02 6.59
C MET A 13 -1.18 -8.46 5.51
N PHE A 14 -2.33 -7.79 5.43
CA PHE A 14 -3.41 -8.04 4.47
C PHE A 14 -4.36 -9.19 4.85
N GLY A 15 -5.14 -8.94 5.91
CA GLY A 15 -6.34 -9.72 6.18
C GLY A 15 -7.42 -9.43 5.14
N LEU A 16 -7.57 -10.34 4.16
CA LEU A 16 -8.82 -10.53 3.44
C LEU A 16 -9.83 -11.15 4.41
N THR A 17 -10.71 -10.33 4.98
CA THR A 17 -11.97 -10.82 5.57
C THR A 17 -13.15 -10.22 4.80
N ALA A 18 -13.59 -10.97 3.79
CA ALA A 18 -14.93 -10.83 3.25
C ALA A 18 -15.96 -11.19 4.35
N CYS A 19 -16.92 -10.29 4.55
CA CYS A 19 -18.12 -10.29 5.40
C CYS A 19 -18.51 -11.53 6.22
N ALA A 20 -18.79 -11.29 7.52
CA ALA A 20 -19.94 -11.87 8.23
C ALA A 20 -20.44 -10.95 9.37
N ASN A 21 -21.45 -10.13 9.06
CA ASN A 21 -22.62 -9.71 9.85
C ASN A 21 -22.61 -9.84 11.40
N GLN A 22 -22.74 -8.71 12.15
CA GLN A 22 -23.53 -8.63 13.40
C GLN A 22 -23.74 -7.18 13.97
N ASN A 23 -24.97 -6.68 13.82
CA ASN A 23 -25.83 -5.81 14.68
C ASN A 23 -25.48 -4.33 15.06
N PRO A 24 -26.53 -3.46 15.22
CA PRO A 24 -26.43 -2.00 15.22
C PRO A 24 -26.39 -1.38 16.63
N ALA A 25 -25.59 -0.33 16.80
CA ALA A 25 -25.91 0.81 17.67
C ALA A 25 -24.86 1.92 17.49
N GLU A 26 -25.37 3.11 17.22
CA GLU A 26 -24.80 4.45 17.41
C GLU A 26 -23.97 5.12 16.30
N PRO A 27 -24.23 6.43 16.08
CA PRO A 27 -23.93 7.11 14.83
C PRO A 27 -22.59 7.81 14.94
N SER A 28 -21.57 7.26 14.29
CA SER A 28 -20.40 8.03 13.90
C SER A 28 -20.45 8.19 12.39
N ALA A 29 -20.54 9.45 11.97
CA ALA A 29 -20.63 9.94 10.60
C ALA A 29 -20.14 8.91 9.58
N ALA A 30 -21.09 8.17 9.01
CA ALA A 30 -20.85 7.41 7.81
C ALA A 30 -20.38 8.43 6.77
N VAL A 31 -19.08 8.41 6.48
CA VAL A 31 -18.63 8.79 5.15
C VAL A 31 -19.41 7.85 4.25
N ALA A 32 -20.50 8.35 3.68
CA ALA A 32 -21.26 7.61 2.69
C ALA A 32 -20.22 7.07 1.70
N PRO A 33 -20.25 5.77 1.36
CA PRO A 33 -19.44 5.30 0.26
C PRO A 33 -19.88 6.16 -0.90
N THR A 34 -19.02 7.10 -1.31
CA THR A 34 -19.25 7.90 -2.49
C THR A 34 -19.52 6.85 -3.55
N THR A 35 -20.75 6.81 -4.05
CA THR A 35 -21.11 5.99 -5.19
C THR A 35 -20.24 6.48 -6.32
N ALA A 36 -19.04 5.91 -6.41
CA ALA A 36 -18.15 6.11 -7.53
C ALA A 36 -19.01 5.72 -8.72
N THR A 37 -19.42 6.74 -9.47
CA THR A 37 -20.15 6.55 -10.70
C THR A 37 -19.14 5.90 -11.62
N SER A 38 -19.11 4.57 -11.59
CA SER A 38 -18.07 3.81 -12.26
C SER A 38 -18.26 4.01 -13.75
N VAL A 39 -17.24 4.55 -14.41
CA VAL A 39 -17.26 4.65 -15.86
C VAL A 39 -17.19 3.21 -16.37
N PRO A 40 -18.18 2.71 -17.14
CA PRO A 40 -18.15 1.35 -17.66
C PRO A 40 -16.84 1.12 -18.42
N GLY A 41 -16.03 0.16 -17.95
CA GLY A 41 -14.72 -0.18 -18.52
C GLY A 41 -13.55 0.74 -18.11
N GLY A 42 -13.78 1.88 -17.46
CA GLY A 42 -12.73 2.81 -17.05
C GLY A 42 -11.78 2.20 -16.00
N ILE A 43 -12.34 1.57 -14.97
CA ILE A 43 -11.54 0.88 -13.93
C ILE A 43 -10.77 -0.30 -14.54
N ALA A 44 -11.38 -1.09 -15.43
CA ALA A 44 -10.76 -2.27 -16.04
C ALA A 44 -9.50 -1.95 -16.85
N ALA A 45 -9.45 -0.78 -17.49
CA ALA A 45 -8.31 -0.36 -18.31
C ALA A 45 -7.07 -0.02 -17.48
N ASP A 46 -7.25 0.59 -16.30
CA ASP A 46 -6.16 1.07 -15.45
C ASP A 46 -5.65 0.01 -14.45
N CYS A 47 -6.50 -0.95 -14.09
CA CYS A 47 -6.21 -1.98 -13.09
C CYS A 47 -5.00 -2.88 -13.38
N PRO A 48 -4.74 -3.35 -14.62
CA PRO A 48 -3.57 -4.18 -14.89
C PRO A 48 -2.24 -3.48 -14.53
N ARG A 49 -2.08 -2.21 -14.94
CA ARG A 49 -0.88 -1.41 -14.66
C ARG A 49 -0.73 -1.16 -13.16
N LEU A 50 -1.80 -0.72 -12.49
CA LEU A 50 -1.78 -0.44 -11.06
C LEU A 50 -1.46 -1.70 -10.24
N SER A 51 -2.04 -2.84 -10.61
CA SER A 51 -1.78 -4.13 -9.97
C SER A 51 -0.36 -4.61 -10.21
N GLN A 52 0.19 -4.40 -11.42
CA GLN A 52 1.59 -4.72 -11.71
C GLN A 52 2.55 -3.91 -10.83
N ALA A 53 2.36 -2.59 -10.76
CA ALA A 53 3.22 -1.74 -9.91
C ALA A 53 3.16 -2.17 -8.43
N LEU A 54 1.97 -2.48 -7.91
CA LEU A 54 1.83 -3.02 -6.55
C LEU A 54 2.52 -4.38 -6.38
N GLY A 55 2.36 -5.29 -7.36
CA GLY A 55 2.99 -6.60 -7.34
C GLY A 55 4.52 -6.54 -7.39
N GLU A 56 5.09 -5.60 -8.15
CA GLU A 56 6.53 -5.37 -8.20
C GLU A 56 7.07 -4.91 -6.85
N LEU A 57 6.43 -3.93 -6.18
CA LEU A 57 6.83 -3.52 -4.84
C LEU A 57 6.72 -4.68 -3.82
N GLN A 58 5.65 -5.47 -3.89
CA GLN A 58 5.46 -6.64 -3.03
C GLN A 58 6.54 -7.71 -3.26
N ALA A 59 6.97 -7.92 -4.50
CA ALA A 59 8.06 -8.84 -4.82
C ALA A 59 9.42 -8.35 -4.28
N GLN A 60 9.60 -7.05 -4.15
CA GLN A 60 10.83 -6.45 -3.63
C GLN A 60 10.87 -6.35 -2.09
N ALA A 61 9.73 -6.26 -1.42
CA ALA A 61 9.66 -6.12 0.05
C ALA A 61 10.44 -7.21 0.83
N PRO A 62 10.43 -8.50 0.44
CA PRO A 62 11.23 -9.55 1.09
C PRO A 62 12.74 -9.33 1.02
N MET A 63 13.23 -8.52 0.08
CA MET A 63 14.65 -8.17 -0.04
C MET A 63 14.98 -6.90 0.77
N LEU A 64 14.12 -5.89 0.71
CA LEU A 64 14.37 -4.57 1.31
C LEU A 64 14.19 -4.56 2.83
N LEU A 65 13.14 -5.21 3.35
CA LEU A 65 12.84 -5.17 4.79
C LEU A 65 13.91 -5.88 5.64
N PRO A 66 14.45 -7.06 5.26
CA PRO A 66 15.56 -7.67 6.00
C PRO A 66 16.85 -6.86 5.92
N GLN A 67 17.13 -6.17 4.81
CA GLN A 67 18.30 -5.29 4.69
C GLN A 67 18.18 -4.09 5.63
N LEU A 68 17.00 -3.47 5.72
CA LEU A 68 16.72 -2.41 6.68
C LEU A 68 16.86 -2.91 8.13
N ALA A 69 16.32 -4.10 8.44
CA ALA A 69 16.44 -4.71 9.76
C ALA A 69 17.90 -5.06 10.13
N ALA A 70 18.71 -5.47 9.16
CA ALA A 70 20.14 -5.71 9.35
C ALA A 70 20.91 -4.39 9.57
N ALA A 71 20.58 -3.34 8.83
CA ALA A 71 21.15 -2.00 8.97
C ALA A 71 20.97 -1.41 10.39
N LYS A 72 19.87 -1.75 11.08
CA LYS A 72 19.68 -1.36 12.50
C LYS A 72 20.77 -1.88 13.44
N LYS A 73 21.44 -2.97 13.06
CA LYS A 73 22.54 -3.58 13.84
C LYS A 73 23.92 -3.20 13.31
N ASP A 74 23.99 -2.58 12.13
CA ASP A 74 25.22 -2.20 11.45
C ASP A 74 25.03 -0.82 10.79
N PRO A 75 25.29 0.28 11.53
CA PRO A 75 25.09 1.65 11.05
C PRO A 75 25.90 1.96 9.78
N GLY A 76 27.03 1.27 9.56
CA GLY A 76 27.86 1.44 8.38
C GLY A 76 27.16 1.00 7.08
N LYS A 77 26.06 0.24 7.17
CA LYS A 77 25.24 -0.21 6.03
C LYS A 77 23.88 0.48 5.96
N ALA A 78 23.55 1.33 6.93
CA ALA A 78 22.24 1.98 7.00
C ALA A 78 21.98 2.90 5.80
N ALA A 79 22.96 3.74 5.45
CA ALA A 79 22.85 4.63 4.29
C ALA A 79 22.58 3.86 2.98
N GLU A 80 23.27 2.74 2.75
CA GLU A 80 23.08 1.92 1.54
C GLU A 80 21.71 1.23 1.51
N ALA A 81 21.29 0.63 2.62
CA ALA A 81 19.99 -0.03 2.73
C ALA A 81 18.82 0.96 2.59
N ILE A 82 18.93 2.14 3.20
CA ILE A 82 17.93 3.21 3.11
C ILE A 82 17.92 3.79 1.70
N ALA A 83 19.07 4.01 1.07
CA ALA A 83 19.13 4.48 -0.32
C ALA A 83 18.50 3.48 -1.30
N ALA A 84 18.72 2.17 -1.10
CA ALA A 84 18.06 1.13 -1.88
C ALA A 84 16.53 1.19 -1.69
N LEU A 85 16.04 1.23 -0.45
CA LEU A 85 14.62 1.38 -0.14
C LEU A 85 14.00 2.61 -0.81
N VAL A 86 14.63 3.78 -0.66
CA VAL A 86 14.15 5.05 -1.24
C VAL A 86 14.08 4.96 -2.77
N ARG A 87 15.07 4.33 -3.41
CA ARG A 87 15.07 4.12 -4.85
C ARG A 87 13.87 3.28 -5.30
N GLU A 88 13.61 2.17 -4.63
CA GLU A 88 12.49 1.28 -5.00
C GLU A 88 11.13 1.91 -4.71
N LEU A 89 10.99 2.66 -3.61
CA LEU A 89 9.77 3.43 -3.32
C LEU A 89 9.52 4.52 -4.37
N ARG A 90 10.56 5.22 -4.84
CA ARG A 90 10.43 6.20 -5.94
C ARG A 90 10.05 5.52 -7.25
N ALA A 91 10.69 4.41 -7.59
CA ALA A 91 10.37 3.64 -8.79
C ALA A 91 8.91 3.17 -8.77
N PHE A 92 8.44 2.64 -7.63
CA PHE A 92 7.04 2.28 -7.42
C PHE A 92 6.12 3.50 -7.56
N ARG A 93 6.41 4.60 -6.87
CA ARG A 93 5.62 5.84 -6.93
C ARG A 93 5.45 6.31 -8.37
N ASP A 94 6.51 6.32 -9.16
CA ASP A 94 6.47 6.77 -10.56
C ASP A 94 5.69 5.79 -11.45
N ALA A 95 5.91 4.48 -11.30
CA ALA A 95 5.16 3.46 -12.03
C ALA A 95 3.66 3.47 -11.68
N TYR A 96 3.33 3.65 -10.40
CA TYR A 96 1.97 3.69 -9.89
C TYR A 96 1.25 4.99 -10.28
N GLY A 97 1.95 6.11 -10.25
CA GLY A 97 1.43 7.43 -10.64
C GLY A 97 1.40 7.69 -12.15
N ALA A 98 2.04 6.85 -12.97
CA ALA A 98 2.04 7.01 -14.42
C ALA A 98 0.61 7.05 -14.98
N GLY A 99 0.22 8.17 -15.58
CA GLY A 99 -1.12 8.34 -16.14
C GLY A 99 -2.25 8.50 -15.10
N ALA A 100 -1.93 8.70 -13.81
CA ALA A 100 -2.94 8.89 -12.76
C ALA A 100 -3.93 10.04 -13.08
N GLU A 101 -3.48 11.06 -13.79
CA GLU A 101 -4.33 12.17 -14.21
C GLU A 101 -5.31 11.81 -15.35
N ALA A 102 -5.01 10.77 -16.12
CA ALA A 102 -5.84 10.29 -17.22
C ALA A 102 -6.86 9.22 -16.78
N ILE A 103 -6.82 8.76 -15.52
CA ILE A 103 -7.78 7.79 -14.98
C ILE A 103 -9.19 8.37 -15.10
N ALA A 104 -10.04 7.67 -15.84
CA ALA A 104 -11.41 8.11 -16.13
C ALA A 104 -12.35 7.92 -14.94
N ASP A 105 -12.12 6.89 -14.13
CA ASP A 105 -12.94 6.60 -12.97
C ASP A 105 -12.57 7.53 -11.79
N PRO A 106 -13.51 8.34 -11.27
CA PRO A 106 -13.21 9.31 -10.22
C PRO A 106 -12.84 8.65 -8.88
N GLY A 107 -13.41 7.47 -8.59
CA GLY A 107 -13.11 6.73 -7.36
C GLY A 107 -11.71 6.15 -7.38
N LEU A 108 -11.34 5.50 -8.48
CA LEU A 108 -9.99 4.99 -8.72
C LEU A 108 -8.96 6.11 -8.76
N LYS A 109 -9.27 7.22 -9.44
CA LYS A 109 -8.39 8.39 -9.48
C LYS A 109 -8.15 8.98 -8.09
N ALA A 110 -9.20 9.09 -7.27
CA ALA A 110 -9.08 9.56 -5.89
C ALA A 110 -8.24 8.60 -5.04
N ALA A 111 -8.45 7.29 -5.16
CA ALA A 111 -7.67 6.27 -4.45
C ALA A 111 -6.19 6.33 -4.83
N VAL A 112 -5.86 6.36 -6.13
CA VAL A 112 -4.47 6.47 -6.62
C VAL A 112 -3.82 7.76 -6.12
N ARG A 113 -4.53 8.89 -6.14
CA ARG A 113 -3.99 10.16 -5.60
C ARG A 113 -3.75 10.10 -4.09
N SER A 114 -4.64 9.47 -3.33
CA SER A 114 -4.48 9.28 -1.89
C SER A 114 -3.24 8.43 -1.59
N ASP A 115 -3.07 7.34 -2.33
CA ASP A 115 -1.90 6.46 -2.20
C ASP A 115 -0.60 7.21 -2.54
N LEU A 116 -0.57 7.97 -3.65
CA LEU A 116 0.58 8.79 -4.03
C LEU A 116 0.94 9.82 -2.96
N ALA A 117 -0.05 10.47 -2.35
CA ALA A 117 0.18 11.42 -1.27
C ALA A 117 0.80 10.75 -0.03
N ALA A 118 0.31 9.55 0.34
CA ALA A 118 0.88 8.78 1.44
C ALA A 118 2.34 8.36 1.14
N ILE A 119 2.62 7.90 -0.09
CA ILE A 119 3.98 7.51 -0.50
C ILE A 119 4.93 8.72 -0.50
N ASP A 120 4.49 9.87 -1.03
CA ASP A 120 5.28 11.11 -1.05
C ASP A 120 5.56 11.60 0.39
N SER A 121 4.60 11.48 1.32
CA SER A 121 4.82 11.78 2.75
C SER A 121 5.85 10.85 3.36
N THR A 122 5.70 9.53 3.18
CA THR A 122 6.66 8.55 3.70
C THR A 122 8.07 8.77 3.15
N LEU A 123 8.22 9.11 1.87
CA LEU A 123 9.52 9.46 1.30
C LEU A 123 10.14 10.70 1.94
N ALA A 124 9.32 11.70 2.30
CA ALA A 124 9.78 12.89 3.01
C ALA A 124 10.20 12.55 4.46
N ASP A 125 9.44 11.72 5.15
CA ASP A 125 9.74 11.30 6.52
C ASP A 125 11.01 10.43 6.59
N ILE A 126 11.21 9.54 5.61
CA ILE A 126 12.46 8.79 5.44
C ILE A 126 13.64 9.74 5.21
N ALA A 127 13.48 10.78 4.39
CA ALA A 127 14.52 11.76 4.17
C ALA A 127 14.86 12.54 5.45
N GLN A 128 13.88 12.83 6.31
CA GLN A 128 14.11 13.45 7.62
C GLN A 128 14.74 12.50 8.64
N ALA A 129 14.50 11.20 8.53
CA ALA A 129 15.13 10.18 9.36
C ALA A 129 16.63 10.01 9.05
N GLY A 130 17.07 10.36 7.83
CA GLY A 130 18.46 10.23 7.42
C GLY A 130 18.91 8.77 7.45
N ASP A 131 20.02 8.49 8.13
CA ASP A 131 20.57 7.14 8.28
C ASP A 131 19.98 6.34 9.46
N ASP A 132 18.94 6.86 10.12
CA ASP A 132 18.26 6.18 11.23
C ASP A 132 17.32 5.07 10.70
N ALA A 133 17.88 3.88 10.51
CA ALA A 133 17.15 2.71 10.04
C ALA A 133 15.97 2.31 10.96
N ALA A 134 16.02 2.61 12.25
CA ALA A 134 14.92 2.31 13.17
C ALA A 134 13.75 3.27 12.97
N ARG A 135 14.04 4.56 12.78
CA ARG A 135 13.03 5.55 12.43
C ARG A 135 12.44 5.30 11.05
N VAL A 136 13.25 4.98 10.05
CA VAL A 136 12.78 4.59 8.71
C VAL A 136 11.83 3.39 8.75
N GLU A 137 12.15 2.36 9.54
CA GLU A 137 11.25 1.22 9.73
C GLU A 137 9.91 1.63 10.37
N LEU A 138 9.92 2.57 11.31
CA LEU A 138 8.70 3.08 11.93
C LEU A 138 7.80 3.79 10.90
N GLU A 139 8.37 4.59 10.00
CA GLU A 139 7.60 5.29 8.96
C GLU A 139 6.94 4.30 7.99
N LEU A 140 7.64 3.21 7.62
CA LEU A 140 7.08 2.12 6.82
C LEU A 140 5.99 1.34 7.56
N GLN A 141 5.92 1.43 8.88
CA GLN A 141 4.87 0.82 9.71
C GLN A 141 3.75 1.80 10.05
N SER A 142 3.82 3.05 9.57
CA SER A 142 2.74 4.02 9.75
C SER A 142 1.42 3.45 9.21
N ALA A 143 0.31 3.85 9.83
CA ALA A 143 -1.01 3.43 9.35
C ALA A 143 -1.24 3.94 7.93
N GLU A 144 -0.83 5.17 7.63
CA GLU A 144 -1.00 5.79 6.32
C GLU A 144 -0.26 5.00 5.22
N PHE A 145 1.00 4.63 5.43
CA PHE A 145 1.74 3.84 4.45
C PHE A 145 1.17 2.42 4.31
N ARG A 146 0.75 1.79 5.41
CA ARG A 146 0.10 0.47 5.37
C ARG A 146 -1.29 0.49 4.73
N HIS A 147 -1.96 1.63 4.78
CA HIS A 147 -3.26 1.82 4.15
C HIS A 147 -3.16 2.18 2.67
N ALA A 148 -2.04 2.78 2.24
CA ALA A 148 -1.73 3.04 0.84
C ALA A 148 -1.73 1.74 0.03
N GLY A 149 -2.43 1.73 -1.10
CA GLY A 149 -2.50 0.58 -2.00
C GLY A 149 -3.52 -0.49 -1.59
N ASN A 150 -4.37 -0.27 -0.58
CA ASN A 150 -5.47 -1.20 -0.24
C ASN A 150 -6.76 -0.95 -1.03
N LEU A 151 -7.08 0.31 -1.29
CA LEU A 151 -8.33 0.68 -1.95
C LEU A 151 -8.32 0.32 -3.44
N VAL A 152 -7.18 0.49 -4.11
CA VAL A 152 -7.06 0.21 -5.55
C VAL A 152 -7.27 -1.28 -5.89
N PRO A 153 -6.66 -2.25 -5.20
CA PRO A 153 -6.97 -3.68 -5.40
C PRO A 153 -8.44 -4.01 -5.14
N ALA A 154 -9.07 -3.41 -4.12
CA ALA A 154 -10.48 -3.61 -3.83
C ALA A 154 -11.37 -3.10 -4.98
N LEU A 155 -11.08 -1.89 -5.49
CA LEU A 155 -11.76 -1.31 -6.64
C LEU A 155 -11.55 -2.17 -7.91
N CYS A 156 -10.34 -2.67 -8.13
CA CYS A 156 -10.02 -3.53 -9.26
C CYS A 156 -10.68 -4.91 -9.18
N ALA A 157 -10.78 -5.50 -7.99
CA ALA A 157 -11.43 -6.78 -7.79
C ALA A 157 -12.96 -6.73 -8.01
N MET A 158 -13.59 -5.58 -7.74
CA MET A 158 -15.03 -5.38 -7.97
C MET A 158 -15.42 -5.39 -9.44
N VAL A 159 -14.47 -5.19 -10.36
CA VAL A 159 -14.76 -5.22 -11.80
C VAL A 159 -14.73 -6.64 -12.36
N GLY A 160 -14.08 -7.59 -11.66
CA GLY A 160 -14.00 -9.01 -12.02
C GLY A 160 -13.37 -9.26 -13.41
N PRO A 161 -12.99 -10.52 -13.72
CA PRO A 161 -12.82 -10.88 -15.12
C PRO A 161 -14.17 -10.68 -15.80
N SER A 162 -14.20 -9.86 -16.85
CA SER A 162 -15.38 -9.73 -17.72
C SER A 162 -15.88 -11.14 -18.06
N PRO A 163 -17.19 -11.46 -17.91
CA PRO A 163 -17.70 -12.72 -18.42
C PRO A 163 -17.59 -12.67 -19.94
N SER A 164 -16.46 -13.17 -20.45
CA SER A 164 -16.28 -13.44 -21.87
C SER A 164 -17.42 -14.34 -22.30
N ALA A 165 -18.21 -13.87 -23.27
CA ALA A 165 -19.21 -14.65 -23.96
C ALA A 165 -18.64 -16.02 -24.36
N GLY A 166 -19.31 -17.09 -23.92
CA GLY A 166 -19.04 -18.47 -24.28
C GLY A 166 -20.28 -19.30 -24.00
#